data_AF-A0A5J5DDD5-F1
#
_entry.id   AF-A0A5J5DDD5-F1
#
_cell.length_a   1.000
_cell.length_b   1.000
_cell.length_c   1.000
_cell.angle_alpha   90.00
_cell.angle_beta   90.00
_cell.angle_gamma   90.00
#
_symmetry.space_group_name_H-M   'P 1'
#
loop_
_entity.id
_entity.type
_entity.pdbx_description
1 polymer ?
#
loop_
_entity_poly.entity_id
_entity_poly.type
_entity_poly.pdbx_seq_one_letter_code
_entity_poly.pdbx_strand_id
1 'polypeptide(L)'
;GTCAECLQRTFLTCRRSEYQIWDKCCPKCSAGSRVRKDCTDFRSTFCLDCDEGTFMDRPTGRTACFPCTRCDSGSVVKIKTACTATSDTVCELLEGFYCTDSSKYGCVKAEKHSSC
;
A
#
# COMPACT_ATOMS: atom_id res chain seq x y z
N GLY A 1 2.99 47.11 19.39
CA GLY A 1 4.14 46.23 19.21
C GLY A 1 3.62 44.85 18.89
N THR A 2 3.87 44.38 17.67
CA THR A 2 3.38 43.16 17.04
C THR A 2 4.00 41.90 17.63
N CYS A 3 3.19 40.85 17.82
CA CYS A 3 3.64 39.47 17.65
C CYS A 3 2.78 38.86 16.55
N ALA A 4 3.03 39.30 15.32
CA ALA A 4 2.52 38.67 14.12
C ALA A 4 3.33 37.41 13.87
N GLU A 5 2.66 36.35 13.40
CA GLU A 5 3.24 35.14 12.83
C GLU A 5 3.72 34.06 13.82
N CYS A 6 2.80 33.55 14.65
CA CYS A 6 2.80 32.10 14.82
C CYS A 6 2.54 31.50 13.43
N LEU A 7 3.57 30.94 12.78
CA LEU A 7 3.51 30.21 11.51
C LEU A 7 2.49 29.05 11.62
N GLN A 8 1.21 29.37 11.51
CA GLN A 8 0.12 28.43 11.38
C GLN A 8 0.22 27.83 9.99
N ARG A 9 0.99 26.75 9.87
CA ARG A 9 0.88 25.82 8.76
C ARG A 9 -0.57 25.34 8.75
N THR A 10 -1.40 25.99 7.96
CA THR A 10 -2.80 25.62 7.77
C THR A 10 -2.81 24.20 7.24
N PHE A 11 -3.18 23.22 8.07
CA PHE A 11 -3.45 21.88 7.57
C PHE A 11 -4.69 21.98 6.68
N LEU A 12 -4.47 22.17 5.39
CA LEU A 12 -5.53 22.25 4.41
C LEU A 12 -6.23 20.89 4.41
N THR A 13 -7.51 20.86 4.79
CA THR A 13 -8.25 19.61 4.90
C THR A 13 -8.70 19.20 3.50
N CYS A 14 -7.89 18.38 2.83
CA CYS A 14 -8.21 17.84 1.52
C CYS A 14 -9.36 16.83 1.57
N ARG A 15 -10.08 16.68 0.45
CA ARG A 15 -11.13 15.65 0.34
C ARG A 15 -10.52 14.25 0.42
N ARG A 16 -11.33 13.23 0.70
CA ARG A 16 -10.87 11.82 0.75
C ARG A 16 -10.19 11.36 -0.54
N SER A 17 -10.60 11.90 -1.69
CA SER A 17 -10.05 11.65 -3.03
C SER A 17 -8.78 12.44 -3.35
N GLU A 18 -8.29 13.27 -2.43
CA GLU A 18 -7.16 14.18 -2.62
C GLU A 18 -6.07 13.92 -1.58
N TYR A 19 -4.84 14.31 -1.90
CA TYR A 19 -3.70 14.35 -0.99
C TYR A 19 -3.16 15.77 -0.91
N GLN A 20 -2.63 16.14 0.25
CA GLN A 20 -2.02 17.45 0.46
C GLN A 20 -0.57 17.40 -0.01
N ILE A 21 -0.20 18.36 -0.84
CA ILE A 21 1.19 18.65 -1.21
C ILE A 21 1.41 20.15 -1.01
N TRP A 22 2.34 20.51 -0.13
CA TRP A 22 2.51 21.89 0.35
C TRP A 22 1.18 22.49 0.83
N ASP A 23 0.71 23.57 0.20
CA ASP A 23 -0.52 24.29 0.54
C ASP A 23 -1.65 24.07 -0.49
N LYS A 24 -1.63 22.94 -1.22
CA LYS A 24 -2.67 22.57 -2.20
C LYS A 24 -3.14 21.12 -2.04
N CYS A 25 -4.36 20.88 -2.49
CA CYS A 25 -4.91 19.53 -2.63
C CYS A 25 -4.80 19.06 -4.07
N CYS A 26 -4.15 17.91 -4.25
CA CYS A 26 -4.04 17.26 -5.54
C CYS A 26 -4.90 15.99 -5.57
N PRO A 27 -5.54 15.66 -6.71
CA PRO A 27 -6.30 14.42 -6.84
C PRO A 27 -5.38 13.21 -6.74
N LYS A 28 -5.80 12.19 -5.99
CA LYS A 28 -5.05 10.94 -5.83
C LYS A 28 -5.01 10.14 -7.13
N CYS A 29 -3.97 9.33 -7.30
CA CYS A 29 -3.93 8.28 -8.29
C CYS A 29 -4.87 7.14 -7.91
N SER A 30 -5.39 6.41 -8.89
CA SER A 30 -6.21 5.21 -8.69
C SER A 30 -5.42 4.08 -8.02
N ALA A 31 -6.14 3.09 -7.48
CA ALA A 31 -5.53 1.80 -7.16
C ALA A 31 -4.81 1.24 -8.40
N GLY A 32 -3.69 0.56 -8.21
CA GLY A 32 -2.84 0.11 -9.32
C GLY A 32 -1.78 1.11 -9.78
N SER A 33 -1.82 2.36 -9.30
CA SER A 33 -0.93 3.42 -9.79
C SER A 33 -0.35 4.27 -8.66
N ARG A 34 0.76 4.95 -8.94
CA ARG A 34 1.50 5.85 -8.05
C ARG A 34 1.68 7.23 -8.68
N VAL A 35 1.92 8.24 -7.84
CA VAL A 35 2.25 9.59 -8.28
C VAL A 35 3.62 9.60 -8.91
N ARG A 36 3.71 9.97 -10.19
CA ARG A 36 4.98 10.24 -10.88
C ARG A 36 5.31 11.73 -10.83
N LYS A 37 4.31 12.61 -10.98
CA LYS A 37 4.46 14.06 -10.78
C LYS A 37 3.23 14.61 -10.08
N ASP A 38 3.46 15.48 -9.10
CA ASP A 38 2.40 16.18 -8.39
C ASP A 38 1.58 17.07 -9.33
N CYS A 39 0.35 17.38 -8.92
CA CYS A 39 -0.46 18.34 -9.66
C CYS A 39 0.15 19.74 -9.61
N THR A 40 -0.19 20.57 -10.60
CA THR A 40 0.11 22.01 -10.64
C THR A 40 -1.22 22.76 -10.74
N ASP A 41 -1.20 24.09 -10.65
CA ASP A 41 -2.44 24.90 -10.72
C ASP A 41 -3.22 24.68 -12.01
N PHE A 42 -2.55 24.21 -13.07
CA PHE A 42 -3.12 23.98 -14.40
C PHE A 42 -3.12 22.52 -14.85
N ARG A 43 -2.53 21.59 -14.08
CA ARG A 43 -2.41 20.17 -14.46
C ARG A 43 -2.73 19.26 -13.30
N SER A 44 -3.53 18.23 -13.57
CA SER A 44 -3.81 17.17 -12.59
C SER A 44 -2.55 16.35 -12.27
N THR A 45 -2.63 15.55 -11.20
CA THR A 45 -1.59 14.60 -10.80
C THR A 45 -1.29 13.66 -11.95
N PHE A 46 -0.01 13.48 -12.27
CA PHE A 46 0.41 12.51 -13.28
C PHE A 46 0.70 11.17 -12.60
N CYS A 47 -0.09 10.17 -12.96
CA CYS A 47 -0.03 8.82 -12.40
C CYS A 47 0.72 7.87 -13.32
N LEU A 48 1.45 6.94 -12.73
CA LEU A 48 2.11 5.83 -13.42
C LEU A 48 1.69 4.52 -12.75
N ASP A 49 1.52 3.47 -13.54
CA ASP A 49 1.18 2.15 -12.98
C ASP A 49 2.29 1.60 -12.08
N CYS A 50 1.89 0.72 -11.17
CA CYS A 50 2.82 -0.01 -10.33
C CYS A 50 3.70 -0.93 -11.19
N ASP A 51 4.99 -0.97 -10.88
CA ASP A 51 5.95 -1.86 -11.51
C ASP A 51 5.69 -3.31 -11.07
N GLU A 52 6.11 -4.30 -11.86
CA GLU A 52 5.95 -5.71 -11.51
C GLU A 52 6.54 -6.03 -10.14
N GLY A 53 5.82 -6.84 -9.35
CA GLY A 53 6.20 -7.12 -7.96
C GLY A 53 5.84 -6.01 -6.97
N THR A 54 5.05 -5.02 -7.38
CA THR A 54 4.46 -4.01 -6.48
C THR A 54 2.96 -3.83 -6.69
N PHE A 55 2.27 -3.36 -5.66
CA PHE A 55 0.82 -3.14 -5.68
C PHE A 55 0.39 -1.88 -4.92
N MET A 56 -0.84 -1.44 -5.19
CA MET A 56 -1.50 -0.35 -4.49
C MET A 56 -3.01 -0.62 -4.46
N ASP A 57 -3.53 -0.96 -3.28
CA ASP A 57 -4.91 -1.41 -3.08
C ASP A 57 -5.95 -0.28 -3.04
N ARG A 58 -5.49 0.96 -2.85
CA ARG A 58 -6.35 2.14 -2.65
C ARG A 58 -5.84 3.35 -3.41
N PRO A 59 -6.73 4.31 -3.73
CA PRO A 59 -6.30 5.58 -4.27
C PRO A 59 -5.29 6.29 -3.36
N THR A 60 -4.21 6.79 -3.94
CA THR A 60 -3.03 7.21 -3.18
C THR A 60 -2.42 8.52 -3.67
N GLY A 61 -1.71 9.21 -2.77
CA GLY A 61 -0.79 10.29 -3.08
C GLY A 61 0.68 9.87 -3.01
N ARG A 62 0.96 8.56 -2.92
CA ARG A 62 2.32 8.02 -2.78
C ARG A 62 3.04 7.97 -4.12
N THR A 63 4.34 8.22 -4.08
CA THR A 63 5.24 8.14 -5.24
C THR A 63 5.80 6.74 -5.48
N ALA A 64 5.55 5.80 -4.57
CA ALA A 64 5.99 4.41 -4.62
C ALA A 64 4.85 3.45 -4.25
N CYS A 65 4.77 2.33 -4.96
CA CYS A 65 3.85 1.22 -4.65
C CYS A 65 4.42 0.34 -3.53
N PHE A 66 3.55 -0.45 -2.89
CA PHE A 66 3.95 -1.40 -1.87
C PHE A 66 4.58 -2.64 -2.51
N PRO A 67 5.67 -3.20 -1.97
CA PRO A 67 6.22 -4.45 -2.47
C PRO A 67 5.23 -5.59 -2.21
N CYS A 68 5.08 -6.50 -3.17
CA CYS A 68 4.27 -7.69 -2.95
C CYS A 68 4.91 -8.61 -1.90
N THR A 69 4.07 -9.22 -1.08
CA THR A 69 4.45 -10.28 -0.16
C THR A 69 4.98 -11.48 -0.95
N ARG A 70 6.11 -12.03 -0.50
CA ARG A 70 6.70 -13.26 -1.04
C ARG A 70 6.35 -14.44 -0.13
N CYS A 71 5.91 -15.54 -0.72
CA CYS A 71 5.61 -16.77 0.02
C CYS A 71 6.87 -17.65 0.13
N ASP A 72 7.94 -17.12 0.73
CA ASP A 72 9.27 -17.77 0.78
C ASP A 72 9.54 -18.54 2.09
N SER A 73 8.50 -18.84 2.89
CA SER A 73 8.64 -19.41 4.24
C SER A 73 9.11 -20.88 4.30
N GLY A 74 9.76 -21.39 3.26
CA GLY A 74 10.33 -22.75 3.19
C GLY A 74 9.26 -23.83 3.14
N SER A 75 8.90 -24.32 1.95
CA SER A 75 8.06 -25.52 1.70
C SER A 75 6.70 -25.63 2.41
N VAL A 76 6.27 -24.69 3.25
CA VAL A 76 5.02 -24.78 4.06
C VAL A 76 3.91 -23.85 3.58
N VAL A 77 4.21 -22.95 2.66
CA VAL A 77 3.26 -22.01 2.06
C VAL A 77 3.30 -22.09 0.53
N LYS A 78 2.13 -21.92 -0.10
CA LYS A 78 1.97 -21.78 -1.56
C LYS A 78 1.24 -20.48 -1.87
N ILE A 79 1.40 -19.97 -3.09
CA ILE A 79 0.64 -18.81 -3.58
C ILE A 79 -0.80 -19.26 -3.82
N LYS A 80 -1.76 -18.64 -3.14
CA LYS A 80 -3.20 -18.81 -3.39
C LYS A 80 -3.71 -17.78 -4.40
N THR A 81 -3.25 -16.54 -4.25
CA THR A 81 -3.58 -15.44 -5.15
C THR A 81 -2.29 -14.71 -5.49
N ALA A 82 -2.00 -14.60 -6.79
CA ALA A 82 -0.84 -13.89 -7.27
C ALA A 82 -0.98 -12.38 -7.04
N CYS A 83 0.15 -11.70 -6.88
CA CYS A 83 0.15 -10.24 -6.80
C CYS A 83 -0.35 -9.63 -8.11
N THR A 84 -1.11 -8.54 -7.99
CA THR A 84 -1.51 -7.69 -9.11
C THR A 84 -1.20 -6.25 -8.77
N ALA A 85 -1.30 -5.33 -9.74
CA ALA A 85 -1.10 -3.90 -9.45
C ALA A 85 -2.05 -3.39 -8.34
N THR A 86 -3.23 -4.01 -8.13
CA THR A 86 -4.25 -3.57 -7.17
C THR A 86 -4.37 -4.47 -5.93
N SER A 87 -3.65 -5.60 -5.86
CA SER A 87 -3.78 -6.55 -4.76
C SER A 87 -2.46 -7.23 -4.42
N ASP A 88 -2.19 -7.39 -3.13
CA ASP A 88 -1.03 -8.15 -2.67
C ASP A 88 -1.15 -9.65 -3.00
N THR A 89 -0.02 -10.36 -2.94
CA THR A 89 0.03 -11.82 -2.91
C THR A 89 -0.66 -12.33 -1.65
N VAL A 90 -1.49 -13.36 -1.79
CA VAL A 90 -2.04 -14.11 -0.65
C VAL A 90 -1.37 -15.47 -0.58
N CYS A 91 -0.70 -15.75 0.54
CA CYS A 91 -0.08 -17.04 0.83
C CYS A 91 -1.07 -17.96 1.56
N GLU A 92 -1.10 -19.23 1.20
CA GLU A 92 -1.88 -20.28 1.85
C GLU A 92 -0.95 -21.36 2.39
N LEU A 93 -1.23 -21.86 3.59
CA LEU A 93 -0.50 -22.99 4.16
C LEU A 93 -0.77 -24.28 3.38
N LEU A 94 0.24 -25.13 3.25
CA LEU A 94 0.04 -26.47 2.72
C LEU A 94 -0.82 -27.31 3.67
N GLU A 95 -1.51 -28.29 3.10
CA GLU A 95 -2.27 -29.26 3.88
C GLU A 95 -1.38 -29.95 4.92
N GLY A 96 -1.92 -30.13 6.13
CA GLY A 96 -1.18 -30.70 7.25
C GLY A 96 -0.31 -29.69 7.99
N PHE A 97 -0.47 -28.38 7.77
CA PHE A 97 0.12 -27.33 8.60
C PHE A 97 -0.96 -26.39 9.16
N TYR A 98 -0.83 -25.99 10.42
CA TYR A 98 -1.71 -25.00 11.04
C TYR A 98 -0.91 -23.76 11.44
N CYS A 99 -1.53 -22.59 11.32
CA CYS A 99 -0.90 -21.33 11.67
C CYS A 99 -0.84 -21.18 13.20
N THR A 100 0.35 -21.02 13.76
CA THR A 100 0.55 -20.73 15.18
C THR A 100 0.73 -19.25 15.45
N ASP A 101 1.14 -18.47 14.44
CA ASP A 101 1.26 -17.02 14.55
C ASP A 101 0.74 -16.34 13.27
N SER A 102 -0.28 -15.48 13.42
CA SER A 102 -0.98 -14.82 12.32
C SER A 102 -0.86 -13.30 12.44
N SER A 103 -0.55 -12.65 11.32
CA SER A 103 -0.55 -11.20 11.18
C SER A 103 -1.69 -10.75 10.26
N LYS A 104 -1.94 -9.44 10.20
CA LYS A 104 -2.87 -8.82 9.24
C LYS A 104 -2.55 -9.20 7.77
N TYR A 105 -1.29 -9.54 7.49
CA TYR A 105 -0.79 -9.80 6.14
C TYR A 105 -0.56 -11.30 5.86
N GLY A 106 -0.89 -12.19 6.80
CA GLY A 106 -0.77 -13.64 6.61
C GLY A 106 -0.14 -14.38 7.79
N CYS A 107 0.07 -15.68 7.61
CA CYS A 107 0.66 -16.56 8.62
C CYS A 107 2.18 -16.36 8.70
N VAL A 108 2.68 -16.00 9.88
CA VAL A 108 4.09 -15.77 10.18
C VAL A 108 4.79 -17.06 10.60
N LYS A 109 4.10 -17.92 11.36
CA LYS A 109 4.62 -19.20 11.83
C LYS A 109 3.58 -20.30 11.66
N ALA A 110 4.00 -21.44 11.13
CA ALA A 110 3.15 -22.61 10.97
C ALA A 110 3.82 -23.87 11.52
N GLU A 111 3.01 -24.78 12.07
CA GLU A 111 3.45 -26.06 12.60
C GLU A 111 2.71 -27.21 11.91
N LYS A 112 3.41 -28.33 11.74
CA LYS A 112 2.83 -29.52 11.10
C LYS A 112 1.82 -30.17 12.06
N HIS A 113 0.71 -30.65 11.54
CA HIS A 113 -0.16 -31.58 12.23
C HIS A 113 0.68 -32.81 12.65
N SER A 114 0.73 -33.09 13.95
CA SER A 114 1.20 -34.39 14.42
C SER A 114 0.14 -35.42 14.05
N SER A 115 0.53 -36.45 13.29
CA SER A 115 -0.29 -37.65 13.12
C SER A 115 -0.58 -38.22 14.51
N CYS A 116 -1.86 -38.47 14.80
CA CYS A 116 -2.33 -39.08 16.05
C CYS A 116 -1.93 -40.55 16.09
#